data_AF-A0A938M711-F1
#
_entry.id   AF-A0A938M711-F1
#
_cell.length_a   1.000
_cell.length_b   1.000
_cell.length_c   1.000
_cell.angle_alpha   90.00
_cell.angle_beta   90.00
_cell.angle_gamma   90.00
#
_symmetry.space_group_name_H-M   'P 1'
#
loop_
_entity.id
_entity.type
_entity.pdbx_description
1 polymer ?
#
loop_
_entity_poly.entity_id
_entity_poly.type
_entity_poly.pdbx_seq_one_letter_code
_entity_poly.pdbx_strand_id
1 'polypeptide(L)'
;MFLIPAVPRAYGEARQNRRAPDAFLLAVSVGLFVLMSLSSGKRINYLISLLPFLAVLVGREWAELWSGRAMTRVERGCAWLMTVAVAAAAVAAGVAFAAVKHDLVIHAIPIGVACALAATAMVLAIRRAQPHLLLAALLLLMLGLAWHLNAVLLPRLNSVKSLRPLALYLRELKAAQPEAQLAIYRFSHPESLNFYSGLMFEPIRDPESAQRFLTAEGLRLCVLDRDNWHELRQACRA
;
A
#
# COMPACT_ATOMS: atom_id res chain seq x y z
N MET A 1 -6.46 -7.20 -15.08
CA MET A 1 -7.27 -6.89 -16.27
C MET A 1 -7.71 -8.13 -17.08
N PHE A 2 -7.02 -9.28 -16.98
CA PHE A 2 -7.48 -10.56 -17.56
C PHE A 2 -8.75 -11.15 -16.94
N LEU A 3 -9.25 -10.57 -15.85
CA LEU A 3 -10.58 -10.85 -15.31
C LEU A 3 -11.70 -10.54 -16.30
N ILE A 4 -11.53 -9.51 -17.15
CA ILE A 4 -12.57 -9.10 -18.12
C ILE A 4 -12.86 -10.20 -19.16
N PRO A 5 -11.85 -10.86 -19.78
CA PRO A 5 -12.12 -12.03 -20.62
C PRO A 5 -12.45 -13.31 -19.84
N ALA A 6 -11.93 -13.47 -18.61
CA ALA A 6 -12.20 -14.67 -17.79
C ALA A 6 -13.67 -14.78 -17.35
N VAL A 7 -14.29 -13.66 -16.95
CA VAL A 7 -15.64 -13.64 -16.39
C VAL A 7 -16.72 -14.10 -17.40
N PRO A 8 -16.75 -13.61 -18.66
CA PRO A 8 -17.70 -14.09 -19.67
C PRO A 8 -17.52 -15.57 -20.00
N ARG A 9 -16.30 -16.11 -19.99
CA ARG A 9 -16.07 -17.54 -20.20
C ARG A 9 -16.55 -18.37 -19.02
N ALA A 10 -16.17 -18.00 -17.80
CA ALA A 10 -16.65 -18.64 -16.58
C ALA A 10 -18.20 -18.59 -16.48
N TYR A 11 -18.81 -17.48 -16.90
CA TYR A 11 -20.26 -17.35 -16.98
C TYR A 11 -20.89 -18.23 -18.07
N GLY A 12 -20.25 -18.34 -19.25
CA GLY A 12 -20.69 -19.23 -20.33
C GLY A 12 -20.66 -20.71 -19.91
N GLU A 13 -19.58 -21.13 -19.25
CA GLU A 13 -19.45 -22.47 -18.67
C GLU A 13 -20.50 -22.70 -17.56
N ALA A 14 -20.71 -21.71 -16.69
CA ALA A 14 -21.74 -21.78 -15.65
C ALA A 14 -23.16 -21.95 -16.20
N ARG A 15 -23.44 -21.31 -17.35
CA ARG A 15 -24.74 -21.41 -18.04
C ARG A 15 -24.94 -22.80 -18.65
N GLN A 16 -23.89 -23.43 -19.17
CA GLN A 16 -23.97 -24.76 -19.78
C GLN A 16 -23.90 -25.89 -18.73
N ASN A 17 -23.12 -25.69 -17.66
CA ASN A 17 -22.94 -26.66 -16.59
C ASN A 17 -22.84 -25.97 -15.22
N ARG A 18 -23.93 -25.99 -14.45
CA ARG A 18 -23.98 -25.39 -13.11
C ARG A 18 -23.01 -26.03 -12.09
N ARG A 19 -22.48 -27.22 -12.37
CA ARG A 19 -21.47 -27.89 -11.53
C ARG A 19 -20.03 -27.62 -11.97
N ALA A 20 -19.81 -26.71 -12.93
CA ALA A 20 -18.47 -26.33 -13.35
C ALA A 20 -17.72 -25.64 -12.18
N PRO A 21 -16.45 -26.00 -11.91
CA PRO A 21 -15.64 -25.36 -10.88
C PRO A 21 -15.58 -23.83 -11.02
N ASP A 22 -15.50 -23.33 -12.25
CA ASP A 22 -15.42 -21.90 -12.56
C ASP A 22 -16.69 -21.13 -12.18
N ALA A 23 -17.86 -21.78 -12.32
CA ALA A 23 -19.13 -21.22 -11.90
C ALA A 23 -19.16 -20.98 -10.39
N PHE A 24 -18.64 -21.94 -9.62
CA PHE A 24 -18.52 -21.83 -8.18
C PHE A 24 -17.54 -20.71 -7.80
N LEU A 25 -16.35 -20.68 -8.39
CA LEU A 25 -15.34 -19.64 -8.12
C LEU A 25 -15.87 -18.23 -8.42
N LEU A 26 -16.57 -18.07 -9.55
CA LEU A 26 -17.19 -16.81 -9.92
C LEU A 26 -18.32 -16.42 -8.96
N ALA A 27 -19.21 -17.36 -8.62
CA ALA A 27 -20.31 -17.11 -7.69
C ALA A 27 -19.81 -16.71 -6.30
N VAL A 28 -18.80 -17.39 -5.77
CA VAL A 28 -18.16 -17.05 -4.48
C VAL A 28 -17.52 -15.68 -4.56
N SER A 29 -16.78 -15.38 -5.63
CA SER A 29 -16.14 -14.08 -5.82
C SER A 29 -17.16 -12.93 -5.88
N VAL A 30 -18.23 -13.10 -6.65
CA VAL A 30 -19.31 -12.10 -6.75
C VAL A 30 -20.04 -11.96 -5.43
N GLY A 31 -20.37 -13.07 -4.77
CA GLY A 31 -21.08 -13.07 -3.49
C GLY A 31 -20.30 -12.36 -2.39
N LEU A 32 -19.01 -12.68 -2.24
CA LEU A 32 -18.12 -11.98 -1.32
C LEU A 32 -17.97 -10.49 -1.68
N PHE A 33 -17.84 -10.16 -2.96
CA PHE A 33 -17.73 -8.76 -3.40
C PHE A 33 -18.99 -7.95 -3.06
N VAL A 34 -20.18 -8.51 -3.30
CA VAL A 34 -21.47 -7.86 -2.97
C VAL A 34 -21.62 -7.72 -1.45
N LEU A 35 -21.34 -8.78 -0.69
CA LEU A 35 -21.40 -8.77 0.77
C LEU A 35 -20.49 -7.68 1.36
N MET A 36 -19.27 -7.55 0.84
CA MET A 36 -18.33 -6.50 1.27
C MET A 36 -18.74 -5.11 0.80
N SER A 37 -19.40 -4.99 -0.36
CA SER A 37 -19.89 -3.72 -0.89
C SER A 37 -21.07 -3.16 -0.08
N LEU A 38 -21.88 -4.04 0.50
CA LEU A 38 -23.02 -3.69 1.38
C LEU A 38 -22.61 -3.38 2.82
N SER A 39 -21.39 -3.74 3.22
CA SER A 39 -20.89 -3.43 4.57
C SER A 39 -20.66 -1.92 4.75
N SER A 40 -21.14 -1.37 5.87
CA SER A 40 -20.99 0.05 6.22
C SER A 40 -19.54 0.44 6.50
N GLY A 41 -18.73 -0.50 7.00
CA GLY A 41 -17.32 -0.29 7.33
C GLY A 41 -16.39 -0.76 6.22
N LYS A 42 -16.35 -0.09 5.05
CA LYS A 42 -15.51 -0.50 3.92
C LYS A 42 -14.02 -0.40 4.28
N ARG A 43 -13.38 -1.55 4.54
CA ARG A 43 -11.92 -1.66 4.69
C ARG A 43 -11.33 -2.35 3.48
N ILE A 44 -10.25 -1.81 2.93
CA ILE A 44 -9.58 -2.37 1.74
C ILE A 44 -9.11 -3.82 1.97
N ASN A 45 -8.79 -4.16 3.22
CA ASN A 45 -8.36 -5.50 3.61
C ASN A 45 -9.41 -6.59 3.35
N TYR A 46 -10.69 -6.23 3.23
CA TYR A 46 -11.75 -7.19 2.93
C TYR A 46 -11.65 -7.76 1.51
N LEU A 47 -11.07 -7.02 0.58
CA LEU A 47 -10.87 -7.50 -0.79
C LEU A 47 -9.78 -8.57 -0.88
N ILE A 48 -8.93 -8.72 0.14
CA ILE A 48 -7.86 -9.73 0.16
C ILE A 48 -8.46 -11.14 0.11
N SER A 49 -9.60 -11.36 0.78
CA SER A 49 -10.30 -12.64 0.77
C SER A 49 -10.81 -13.06 -0.62
N LEU A 50 -10.97 -12.12 -1.55
CA LEU A 50 -11.37 -12.41 -2.93
C LEU A 50 -10.19 -12.88 -3.80
N LEU A 51 -8.97 -12.43 -3.47
CA LEU A 51 -7.78 -12.67 -4.29
C LEU A 51 -7.53 -14.14 -4.65
N PRO A 52 -7.65 -15.15 -3.76
CA PRO A 52 -7.37 -16.54 -4.14
C PRO A 52 -8.31 -17.04 -5.24
N PHE A 53 -9.62 -16.72 -5.17
CA PHE A 53 -10.59 -17.16 -6.16
C PHE A 53 -10.34 -16.51 -7.52
N LEU A 54 -10.07 -15.20 -7.53
CA LEU A 54 -9.74 -14.48 -8.76
C LEU A 54 -8.39 -14.93 -9.35
N ALA A 55 -7.41 -15.28 -8.50
CA ALA A 55 -6.12 -15.78 -8.93
C ALA A 55 -6.24 -17.11 -9.68
N VAL A 56 -7.12 -18.02 -9.22
CA VAL A 56 -7.38 -19.29 -9.93
C VAL A 56 -8.00 -19.04 -11.31
N LEU A 57 -9.04 -18.20 -11.39
CA LEU A 57 -9.69 -17.86 -12.67
C LEU A 57 -8.70 -17.23 -13.67
N VAL A 58 -7.88 -16.29 -13.20
CA VAL A 58 -6.85 -15.65 -14.02
C VAL A 58 -5.75 -16.64 -14.39
N GLY A 59 -5.33 -17.50 -13.46
CA GLY A 59 -4.32 -18.53 -13.68
C GLY A 59 -4.70 -19.53 -14.76
N ARG A 60 -5.96 -19.95 -14.81
CA ARG A 60 -6.49 -20.82 -15.88
C ARG A 60 -6.40 -20.14 -17.26
N GLU A 61 -6.84 -18.90 -17.37
CA GLU A 61 -6.71 -18.13 -18.63
C GLU A 61 -5.25 -18.02 -19.10
N TRP A 62 -4.34 -17.80 -18.16
CA TRP A 62 -2.91 -17.77 -18.47
C TRP A 62 -2.37 -19.13 -18.90
N ALA A 63 -2.81 -20.22 -18.27
CA ALA A 63 -2.40 -21.58 -18.66
C ALA A 63 -2.81 -21.90 -20.10
N GLU A 64 -4.02 -21.51 -20.52
CA GLU A 64 -4.47 -21.69 -21.91
C GLU A 64 -3.67 -20.82 -22.89
N LEU A 65 -3.37 -19.58 -22.52
CA LEU A 65 -2.50 -18.72 -23.33
C LEU A 65 -1.08 -19.28 -23.43
N TRP A 66 -0.58 -19.92 -22.36
CA TRP A 66 0.72 -20.57 -22.34
C TRP A 66 0.76 -21.83 -23.20
N SER A 67 -0.34 -22.57 -23.29
CA SER A 67 -0.46 -23.76 -24.14
C SER A 67 -0.57 -23.45 -25.64
N GLY A 68 -0.33 -22.20 -26.04
CA GLY A 68 -0.29 -21.78 -27.44
C GLY A 68 -1.61 -21.25 -28.01
N ARG A 69 -2.63 -21.04 -27.17
CA ARG A 69 -3.88 -20.41 -27.62
C ARG A 69 -3.59 -18.98 -28.09
N ALA A 70 -4.04 -18.66 -29.29
CA ALA A 70 -3.96 -17.29 -29.79
C ALA A 70 -4.82 -16.34 -28.96
N MET A 71 -4.30 -15.14 -28.70
CA MET A 71 -5.06 -14.10 -28.01
C MET A 71 -6.25 -13.64 -28.85
N THR A 72 -7.44 -13.60 -28.25
CA THR A 72 -8.63 -13.01 -28.84
C THR A 72 -8.50 -11.49 -28.98
N ARG A 73 -9.37 -10.86 -29.78
CA ARG A 73 -9.39 -9.38 -29.91
C ARG A 73 -9.60 -8.67 -28.56
N VAL A 74 -10.47 -9.22 -27.71
CA VAL A 74 -10.76 -8.67 -26.38
C VAL A 74 -9.54 -8.78 -25.47
N GLU A 75 -8.87 -9.94 -25.45
CA GLU A 75 -7.64 -10.15 -24.68
C GLU A 75 -6.51 -9.21 -25.14
N ARG A 76 -6.37 -9.03 -26.46
CA ARG A 76 -5.39 -8.10 -27.03
C ARG A 76 -5.70 -6.64 -26.66
N GLY A 77 -6.97 -6.23 -26.71
CA GLY A 77 -7.40 -4.91 -26.26
C GLY A 77 -7.13 -4.69 -24.77
N CYS A 78 -7.41 -5.70 -23.94
CA CYS A 78 -7.09 -5.66 -22.50
C CYS A 78 -5.59 -5.55 -22.25
N ALA A 79 -4.78 -6.30 -23.01
CA ALA A 79 -3.33 -6.22 -22.90
C ALA A 79 -2.80 -4.82 -23.27
N TRP A 80 -3.31 -4.22 -24.35
CA TRP A 80 -2.97 -2.84 -24.71
C TRP A 80 -3.35 -1.83 -23.64
N LEU A 81 -4.57 -1.92 -23.09
CA LEU A 81 -4.99 -1.01 -22.03
C LEU A 81 -4.12 -1.17 -20.78
N MET A 82 -3.72 -2.40 -20.45
CA MET A 82 -2.80 -2.67 -19.34
C MET A 82 -1.41 -2.05 -19.60
N THR A 83 -0.87 -2.16 -20.82
CA THR A 83 0.39 -1.50 -21.20
C THR A 83 0.29 0.02 -21.04
N VAL A 84 -0.82 0.62 -21.50
CA VAL A 84 -1.07 2.07 -21.36
C VAL A 84 -1.16 2.45 -19.88
N ALA A 85 -1.87 1.66 -19.07
CA ALA A 85 -2.00 1.91 -17.63
C ALA A 85 -0.64 1.85 -16.91
N VAL A 86 0.22 0.89 -17.27
CA VAL A 86 1.59 0.79 -16.73
C VAL A 86 2.43 2.02 -17.13
N ALA A 87 2.36 2.44 -18.40
CA ALA A 87 3.07 3.63 -18.86
C ALA A 87 2.57 4.90 -18.15
N ALA A 88 1.26 5.07 -18.02
CA ALA A 88 0.65 6.19 -17.32
C ALA A 88 1.03 6.22 -15.83
N ALA A 89 1.03 5.06 -15.16
CA ALA A 89 1.46 4.94 -13.78
C ALA A 89 2.93 5.33 -13.59
N ALA A 90 3.80 5.01 -14.55
CA ALA A 90 5.21 5.41 -14.52
C ALA A 90 5.37 6.94 -14.57
N VAL A 91 4.64 7.59 -15.47
CA VAL A 91 4.64 9.06 -15.61
C VAL A 91 4.09 9.70 -14.33
N ALA A 92 2.94 9.22 -13.85
CA ALA A 92 2.31 9.73 -12.63
C ALA A 92 3.22 9.58 -11.40
N ALA A 93 3.90 8.43 -11.27
CA ALA A 93 4.88 8.22 -10.21
C ALA A 93 6.03 9.23 -10.31
N GLY A 94 6.60 9.44 -11.50
CA GLY A 94 7.66 10.42 -11.73
C GLY A 94 7.24 11.85 -11.31
N VAL A 95 6.06 12.29 -11.72
CA VAL A 95 5.50 13.60 -11.33
C VAL A 95 5.28 13.69 -9.81
N ALA A 96 4.71 12.65 -9.20
CA ALA A 96 4.48 12.63 -7.75
C ALA A 96 5.79 12.71 -6.95
N PHE A 97 6.83 11.99 -7.36
CA PHE A 97 8.14 12.07 -6.70
C PHE A 97 8.79 13.45 -6.86
N ALA A 98 8.66 14.09 -8.02
CA ALA A 98 9.14 15.46 -8.24
C ALA A 98 8.44 16.49 -7.33
N ALA A 99 7.16 16.28 -7.00
CA ALA A 99 6.40 17.20 -6.17
C ALA A 99 6.64 17.05 -4.65
N VAL A 100 7.00 15.85 -4.16
CA VAL A 100 7.07 15.59 -2.71
C VAL A 100 8.40 16.02 -2.09
N LYS A 101 9.54 15.51 -2.57
CA LYS A 101 10.89 15.91 -2.11
C LYS A 101 11.92 15.60 -3.18
N HIS A 102 12.83 16.53 -3.43
CA HIS A 102 13.90 16.37 -4.41
C HIS A 102 14.78 15.13 -4.15
N ASP A 103 14.99 14.75 -2.88
CA ASP A 103 15.78 13.57 -2.51
C ASP A 103 15.13 12.24 -2.92
N LEU A 104 13.80 12.21 -3.08
CA LEU A 104 13.08 11.00 -3.52
C LEU A 104 13.06 10.85 -5.04
N VAL A 105 13.34 11.92 -5.79
CA VAL A 105 13.34 11.92 -7.27
C VAL A 105 14.36 10.94 -7.82
N ILE A 106 15.52 10.80 -7.17
CA ILE A 106 16.56 9.86 -7.62
C ILE A 106 16.09 8.39 -7.58
N HIS A 107 15.08 8.07 -6.75
CA HIS A 107 14.46 6.75 -6.68
C HIS A 107 13.30 6.57 -7.66
N ALA A 108 12.76 7.67 -8.20
CA ALA A 108 11.78 7.62 -9.28
C ALA A 108 12.40 7.15 -10.60
N ILE A 109 13.68 7.45 -10.83
CA ILE A 109 14.42 7.08 -12.05
C ILE A 109 14.41 5.56 -12.30
N PRO A 110 14.87 4.69 -11.38
CA PRO A 110 14.87 3.24 -11.62
C PRO A 110 13.46 2.68 -11.80
N ILE A 111 12.47 3.22 -11.10
CA ILE A 111 11.05 2.85 -11.26
C ILE A 111 10.57 3.21 -12.67
N GLY A 112 10.84 4.43 -13.12
CA GLY A 112 10.49 4.91 -14.46
C GLY A 112 11.13 4.08 -15.56
N VAL A 113 12.43 3.79 -15.44
CA VAL A 113 13.18 2.94 -16.38
C VAL A 113 12.59 1.52 -16.41
N ALA A 114 12.32 0.91 -15.24
CA ALA A 114 11.74 -0.43 -15.17
C ALA A 114 10.35 -0.48 -15.83
N CYS A 115 9.49 0.51 -15.57
CA CYS A 115 8.18 0.61 -16.20
C CYS A 115 8.27 0.83 -17.71
N ALA A 116 9.21 1.66 -18.19
CA ALA A 116 9.41 1.89 -19.63
C ALA A 116 9.90 0.63 -20.36
N LEU A 117 10.85 -0.09 -19.77
CA LEU A 117 11.34 -1.38 -20.28
C LEU A 117 10.23 -2.42 -20.30
N ALA A 118 9.45 -2.53 -19.22
CA ALA A 118 8.32 -3.44 -19.14
C ALA A 118 7.25 -3.10 -20.18
N ALA A 119 6.84 -1.82 -20.30
CA ALA A 119 5.88 -1.39 -21.30
C ALA A 119 6.36 -1.70 -22.73
N THR A 120 7.65 -1.48 -23.01
CA THR A 120 8.26 -1.81 -24.31
C THR A 120 8.21 -3.32 -24.57
N ALA A 121 8.60 -4.15 -23.59
CA ALA A 121 8.53 -5.60 -23.68
C ALA A 121 7.09 -6.09 -23.89
N MET A 122 6.11 -5.49 -23.19
CA MET A 122 4.70 -5.79 -23.35
C MET A 122 4.20 -5.43 -24.76
N VAL A 123 4.56 -4.26 -25.30
CA VAL A 123 4.23 -3.86 -26.69
C VAL A 123 4.78 -4.88 -27.69
N LEU A 124 6.05 -5.28 -27.54
CA LEU A 124 6.68 -6.26 -28.42
C LEU A 124 6.00 -7.63 -28.32
N ALA A 125 5.69 -8.09 -27.09
CA ALA A 125 4.99 -9.34 -26.86
C ALA A 125 3.58 -9.36 -27.49
N ILE A 126 2.84 -8.26 -27.37
CA ILE A 126 1.52 -8.10 -28.00
C ILE A 126 1.64 -8.12 -29.53
N ARG A 127 2.61 -7.40 -30.09
CA ARG A 127 2.83 -7.34 -31.56
C ARG A 127 3.28 -8.67 -32.15
N ARG A 128 4.08 -9.45 -31.41
CA ARG A 128 4.54 -10.78 -31.82
C ARG A 128 3.55 -11.91 -31.49
N ALA A 129 2.40 -11.58 -30.89
CA ALA A 129 1.41 -12.55 -30.41
C ALA A 129 2.02 -13.62 -29.48
N GLN A 130 2.94 -13.21 -28.61
CA GLN A 130 3.64 -14.08 -27.65
C GLN A 130 3.12 -13.81 -26.23
N PRO A 131 1.99 -14.40 -25.81
CA PRO A 131 1.36 -14.10 -24.52
C PRO A 131 2.23 -14.50 -23.31
N HIS A 132 3.09 -15.52 -23.45
CA HIS A 132 4.03 -15.90 -22.39
C HIS A 132 5.06 -14.80 -22.10
N LEU A 133 5.52 -14.06 -23.11
CA LEU A 133 6.42 -12.91 -22.90
C LEU A 133 5.70 -11.72 -22.26
N LEU A 134 4.42 -11.53 -22.59
CA LEU A 134 3.59 -10.51 -21.95
C LEU A 134 3.46 -10.79 -20.45
N LEU A 135 3.21 -12.05 -20.08
CA LEU A 135 3.15 -12.49 -18.69
C LEU A 135 4.49 -12.28 -17.99
N ALA A 136 5.58 -12.75 -18.60
CA ALA A 136 6.92 -12.63 -18.04
C ALA A 136 7.29 -11.16 -17.79
N ALA A 137 7.02 -10.27 -18.74
CA ALA A 137 7.26 -8.84 -18.59
C ALA A 137 6.46 -8.24 -17.42
N LEU A 138 5.17 -8.61 -17.28
CA LEU A 138 4.32 -8.15 -16.18
C LEU A 138 4.82 -8.66 -14.82
N LEU A 139 5.14 -9.95 -14.72
CA LEU A 139 5.63 -10.56 -13.48
C LEU A 139 6.97 -9.96 -13.05
N LEU A 140 7.91 -9.81 -13.99
CA LEU A 140 9.20 -9.18 -13.72
C LEU A 140 9.04 -7.74 -13.26
N LEU A 141 8.12 -6.97 -13.87
CA LEU A 141 7.80 -5.62 -13.41
C LEU A 141 7.23 -5.64 -11.99
N MET A 142 6.24 -6.49 -11.70
CA MET A 142 5.62 -6.57 -10.38
C MET A 142 6.63 -6.96 -9.30
N LEU A 143 7.45 -7.99 -9.56
CA LEU A 143 8.49 -8.45 -8.63
C LEU A 143 9.57 -7.39 -8.44
N GLY A 144 10.01 -6.74 -9.52
CA GLY A 144 11.00 -5.67 -9.47
C GLY A 144 10.51 -4.46 -8.67
N LEU A 145 9.26 -4.02 -8.91
CA LEU A 145 8.64 -2.93 -8.16
C LEU A 145 8.41 -3.29 -6.70
N ALA A 146 7.92 -4.50 -6.41
CA ALA A 146 7.71 -4.96 -5.04
C ALA A 146 9.04 -5.05 -4.27
N TRP A 147 10.09 -5.59 -4.91
CA TRP A 147 11.42 -5.65 -4.33
C TRP A 147 11.98 -4.25 -4.10
N HIS A 148 11.91 -3.34 -5.09
CA HIS A 148 12.41 -1.98 -4.95
C HIS A 148 11.67 -1.20 -3.87
N LEU A 149 10.34 -1.33 -3.82
CA LEU A 149 9.51 -0.73 -2.78
C LEU A 149 9.92 -1.23 -1.39
N ASN A 150 10.09 -2.54 -1.19
CA ASN A 150 10.40 -3.11 0.12
C ASN A 150 11.86 -2.95 0.55
N ALA A 151 12.81 -3.10 -0.38
CA ALA A 151 14.24 -3.07 -0.08
C ALA A 151 14.81 -1.64 -0.03
N VAL A 152 14.24 -0.70 -0.78
CA VAL A 152 14.81 0.64 -0.96
C VAL A 152 13.89 1.73 -0.43
N LEU A 153 12.65 1.78 -0.92
CA LEU A 153 11.77 2.92 -0.67
C LEU A 153 11.17 2.89 0.74
N LEU A 154 10.63 1.75 1.18
CA LEU A 154 10.00 1.60 2.48
C LEU A 154 10.98 1.84 3.64
N PRO A 155 12.21 1.30 3.67
CA PRO A 155 13.14 1.60 4.76
C PRO A 155 13.47 3.09 4.89
N ARG A 156 13.61 3.81 3.76
CA ARG A 156 13.85 5.26 3.74
C ARG A 156 12.61 6.08 4.11
N LEU A 157 11.43 5.67 3.66
CA LEU A 157 10.19 6.31 4.08
C LEU A 157 9.94 6.07 5.58
N ASN A 158 10.28 4.88 6.07
CA ASN A 158 10.16 4.51 7.47
C ASN A 158 11.16 5.29 8.33
N SER A 159 12.39 5.57 7.87
CA SER A 159 13.30 6.42 8.67
C SER A 159 12.78 7.85 8.87
N VAL A 160 11.97 8.37 7.95
CA VAL A 160 11.39 9.72 8.04
C VAL A 160 10.04 9.73 8.77
N LYS A 161 9.21 8.70 8.60
CA LYS A 161 7.86 8.63 9.19
C LYS A 161 7.77 7.80 10.46
N SER A 162 8.72 6.92 10.73
CA SER A 162 8.64 6.04 11.90
C SER A 162 8.84 6.86 13.16
N LEU A 163 7.97 6.63 14.13
CA LEU A 163 8.14 7.12 15.50
C LEU A 163 9.21 6.34 16.26
N ARG A 164 9.79 5.30 15.67
CA ARG A 164 10.76 4.42 16.34
C ARG A 164 12.01 5.17 16.83
N PRO A 165 12.67 6.07 16.07
CA PRO A 165 13.82 6.82 16.59
C PRO A 165 13.46 7.68 17.80
N LEU A 166 12.30 8.36 17.76
CA LEU A 166 11.79 9.14 18.87
C LEU A 166 11.47 8.25 20.09
N ALA A 167 10.82 7.11 19.86
CA ALA A 167 10.46 6.16 20.90
C ALA A 167 11.70 5.57 21.60
N LEU A 168 12.74 5.22 20.84
CA LEU A 168 14.02 4.73 21.38
C LEU A 168 14.74 5.82 22.17
N TYR A 169 14.77 7.06 21.65
CA TYR A 169 15.32 8.20 22.37
C TYR A 169 14.63 8.44 23.72
N LEU A 170 13.28 8.41 23.74
CA LEU A 170 12.51 8.57 24.98
C LEU A 170 12.75 7.41 25.96
N ARG A 171 12.94 6.19 25.45
CA ARG A 171 13.30 5.02 26.27
C ARG A 171 14.67 5.17 26.92
N GLU A 172 15.68 5.59 26.15
CA GLU A 172 17.03 5.84 26.65
C GLU A 172 17.04 6.97 27.67
N LEU A 173 16.30 8.05 27.42
CA LEU A 173 16.16 9.16 28.34
C LEU A 173 15.51 8.73 29.66
N LYS A 174 14.42 7.95 29.60
CA LYS A 174 13.76 7.41 30.80
C LYS A 174 14.64 6.42 31.57
N ALA A 175 15.49 5.66 30.88
CA ALA A 175 16.48 4.79 31.53
C ALA A 175 17.59 5.59 32.23
N ALA A 176 18.03 6.71 31.64
CA ALA A 176 19.01 7.60 32.25
C ALA A 176 18.42 8.46 33.39
N GLN A 177 17.13 8.79 33.32
CA GLN A 177 16.41 9.59 34.31
C GLN A 177 15.08 8.92 34.70
N PRO A 178 15.13 7.95 35.64
CA PRO A 178 13.95 7.20 36.05
C PRO A 178 12.79 8.06 36.57
N GLU A 179 13.11 9.20 37.20
CA GLU A 179 12.12 10.14 37.75
C GLU A 179 11.42 11.00 36.69
N ALA A 180 11.90 11.00 35.43
CA ALA A 180 11.34 11.85 34.38
C ALA A 180 9.90 11.45 34.05
N GLN A 181 8.94 12.35 34.21
CA GLN A 181 7.54 12.05 33.85
C GLN A 181 7.32 12.33 32.36
N LEU A 182 6.61 11.42 31.69
CA LEU A 182 6.35 11.50 30.25
C LEU A 182 4.85 11.57 29.99
N ALA A 183 4.43 12.60 29.25
CA ALA A 183 3.06 12.78 28.82
C ALA A 183 2.96 12.91 27.29
N ILE A 184 1.77 12.67 26.77
CA ILE A 184 1.43 12.87 25.36
C ILE A 184 0.29 13.87 25.26
N TYR A 185 0.48 14.97 24.54
CA TYR A 185 -0.54 15.98 24.29
C TYR A 185 -1.06 15.91 22.85
N ARG A 186 -2.34 15.55 22.70
CA ARG A 186 -3.07 15.50 21.40
C ARG A 186 -2.26 14.90 20.24
N PHE A 187 -1.55 13.82 20.50
CA PHE A 187 -0.72 13.17 19.50
C PHE A 187 -1.52 12.15 18.69
N SER A 188 -1.29 12.11 17.39
CA SER A 188 -2.12 11.32 16.46
C SER A 188 -1.91 9.81 16.57
N HIS A 189 -0.76 9.34 17.07
CA HIS A 189 -0.37 7.92 17.08
C HIS A 189 0.27 7.45 18.41
N PRO A 190 -0.40 7.63 19.56
CA PRO A 190 0.16 7.28 20.87
C PRO A 190 0.48 5.77 20.99
N GLU A 191 -0.32 4.91 20.36
CA GLU A 191 -0.14 3.46 20.36
C GLU A 191 1.20 3.02 19.77
N SER A 192 1.65 3.70 18.71
CA SER A 192 2.94 3.41 18.07
C SER A 192 4.10 3.79 18.99
N LEU A 193 3.99 4.92 19.69
CA LEU A 193 5.01 5.39 20.62
C LEU A 193 5.14 4.44 21.81
N ASN A 194 4.02 4.02 22.40
CA ASN A 194 3.99 3.05 23.51
C ASN A 194 4.60 1.71 23.10
N PHE A 195 4.24 1.20 21.91
CA PHE A 195 4.75 -0.06 21.39
C PHE A 195 6.27 -0.06 21.21
N TYR A 196 6.83 0.98 20.57
CA TYR A 196 8.27 1.03 20.28
C TYR A 196 9.13 1.41 21.48
N SER A 197 8.62 2.24 22.40
CA SER A 197 9.36 2.66 23.60
C SER A 197 9.25 1.65 24.74
N GLY A 198 8.15 0.88 24.79
CA GLY A 198 7.79 0.06 25.95
C GLY A 198 7.36 0.90 27.16
N LEU A 199 7.11 2.20 26.98
CA LEU A 199 6.73 3.12 28.04
C LEU A 199 5.24 3.44 27.96
N MET A 200 4.62 3.66 29.11
CA MET A 200 3.26 4.19 29.22
C MET A 200 3.37 5.70 29.42
N PHE A 201 2.71 6.46 28.55
CA PHE A 201 2.64 7.90 28.63
C PHE A 201 1.28 8.32 29.17
N GLU A 202 1.26 9.38 29.98
CA GLU A 202 0.01 9.96 30.45
C GLU A 202 -0.66 10.76 29.32
N PRO A 203 -1.89 10.41 28.91
CA PRO A 203 -2.57 11.12 27.83
C PRO A 203 -3.20 12.42 28.35
N ILE A 204 -2.76 13.55 27.81
CA ILE A 204 -3.29 14.88 28.11
C ILE A 204 -4.06 15.41 26.90
N ARG A 205 -5.29 15.88 27.11
CA ARG A 205 -6.18 16.32 26.02
C ARG A 205 -6.42 17.82 26.01
N ASP A 206 -6.27 18.47 27.16
CA ASP A 206 -6.56 19.87 27.37
C ASP A 206 -5.26 20.69 27.59
N PRO A 207 -5.20 21.92 27.05
CA PRO A 207 -4.01 22.78 27.16
C PRO A 207 -3.63 23.11 28.60
N GLU A 208 -4.63 23.29 29.48
CA GLU A 208 -4.39 23.65 30.88
C GLU A 208 -3.70 22.52 31.65
N SER A 209 -4.17 21.27 31.52
CA SER A 209 -3.51 20.13 32.16
C SER A 209 -2.11 19.91 31.58
N ALA A 210 -1.89 20.21 30.30
CA ALA A 210 -0.57 20.14 29.70
C ALA A 210 0.37 21.20 30.28
N GLN A 211 -0.12 22.42 30.50
CA GLN A 211 0.62 23.48 31.20
C GLN A 211 0.94 23.07 32.64
N ARG A 212 -0.06 22.64 33.42
CA ARG A 212 0.14 22.18 34.81
C ARG A 212 1.13 21.02 34.90
N PHE A 213 1.08 20.11 33.92
CA PHE A 213 2.04 19.02 33.84
C PHE A 213 3.45 19.57 33.62
N LEU A 214 3.65 20.49 32.67
CA LEU A 214 4.97 21.03 32.33
C LEU A 214 5.56 22.00 33.36
N THR A 215 4.74 22.70 34.16
CA THR A 215 5.21 23.67 35.16
C THR A 215 5.50 23.09 36.53
N ALA A 216 5.07 21.86 36.80
CA ALA A 216 5.30 21.21 38.08
C ALA A 216 6.75 20.70 38.22
N GLU A 217 7.18 20.50 39.47
CA GLU A 217 8.56 20.13 39.80
C GLU A 217 8.99 18.78 39.19
N GLY A 218 10.29 18.69 38.88
CA GLY A 218 10.94 17.52 38.26
C GLY A 218 11.14 17.65 36.75
N LEU A 219 11.90 16.72 36.16
CA LEU A 219 12.01 16.67 34.70
C LEU A 219 10.72 16.10 34.12
N ARG A 220 10.04 16.89 33.29
CA ARG A 220 8.78 16.50 32.66
C ARG A 220 8.85 16.76 31.17
N LEU A 221 8.51 15.75 30.38
CA LEU A 221 8.56 15.82 28.92
C LEU A 221 7.18 15.53 28.35
N CYS A 222 6.76 16.37 27.42
CA CYS A 222 5.51 16.20 26.71
C CYS A 222 5.78 15.99 25.22
N VAL A 223 5.24 14.91 24.65
CA VAL A 223 5.30 14.63 23.22
C VAL A 223 4.02 15.13 22.56
N LEU A 224 4.13 15.86 21.46
CA LEU A 224 2.99 16.41 20.72
C LEU A 224 3.29 16.50 19.23
N ASP A 225 2.22 16.58 18.43
CA ASP A 225 2.34 16.90 17.00
C ASP A 225 2.75 18.35 16.81
N ARG A 226 3.54 18.63 15.75
CA ARG A 226 4.11 19.97 15.50
C ARG A 226 3.03 21.05 15.41
N ASP A 227 1.87 20.72 14.86
CA ASP A 227 0.75 21.65 14.68
C ASP A 227 0.19 22.13 16.02
N ASN A 228 0.29 21.31 17.07
CA ASN A 228 -0.20 21.63 18.43
C ASN A 228 0.81 22.45 19.26
N TRP A 229 2.03 22.67 18.75
CA TRP A 229 3.08 23.37 19.49
C TRP A 229 2.76 24.84 19.76
N HIS A 230 2.15 25.52 18.79
CA HIS A 230 1.83 26.94 18.95
C HIS A 230 0.77 27.17 20.03
N GLU A 231 -0.26 26.33 20.09
CA GLU A 231 -1.31 26.36 21.12
C GLU A 231 -0.71 26.12 22.51
N LEU A 232 0.06 25.04 22.67
CA LEU A 232 0.66 24.70 23.96
C LEU A 232 1.67 25.74 24.46
N ARG A 233 2.45 26.34 23.55
CA ARG A 233 3.44 27.37 23.89
C ARG A 233 2.78 28.67 24.37
N GLN A 234 1.62 29.02 23.83
CA GLN A 234 0.86 30.18 24.30
C GLN A 234 0.30 29.94 25.69
N ALA A 235 -0.27 28.75 25.94
CA ALA A 235 -0.76 28.37 27.26
C ALA A 235 0.35 28.46 28.33
N CYS A 236 1.56 27.95 28.04
CA CYS A 236 2.68 27.97 29.00
C CYS A 236 3.31 29.35 29.26
N ARG A 237 2.96 30.39 28.49
CA ARG A 237 3.46 31.76 28.68
C ARG A 237 2.50 32.66 29.46
N ALA A 238 1.26 32.22 29.63
CA ALA A 238 0.25 32.87 30.47
C ALA A 238 0.39 32.40 31.92
#